data_AF-W0DN60-F1
#
_entry.id   AF-W0DN60-F1
#
_cell.length_a   1.000
_cell.length_b   1.000
_cell.length_c   1.000
_cell.angle_alpha   90.00
_cell.angle_beta   90.00
_cell.angle_gamma   90.00
#
_symmetry.space_group_name_H-M   'P 1'
#
loop_
_entity.id
_entity.type
_entity.pdbx_description
1 polymer ?
#
loop_
_entity_poly.entity_id
_entity_poly.type
_entity_poly.pdbx_seq_one_letter_code
_entity_poly.pdbx_strand_id
1 'polypeptide(L)'
;MPAPRWGVVVDRLRLPGQTPDVRAVMALVETADWPQRRDWVIVRRIEARAPLGRLARRLGEATDAQIDQAVSPGSAGADRAAAIRFVDRADLLAWLSEDLARGRAATRWYWQHWRHLFGRPPARALATLWQDDIAHLPAVTARLAERGVLVTVWQALDVEAAQGLVAAYARHGGVPLAPAAGVSDQVVVTHDADLPPTLRGRWLPVLREWAPGDPHVTLAALLVALEWQPIRVVNQPAARLQLVCRALRPPVPFAPPPPPADDRATPAEPGLPGSAHPARSGAWAPHAGTGPAQSEQPGAAPRRGDAPKRRSGEPRIAEPDTTRPDAQAGPRVGSDLPELDMAGLPRRRSVRRALTASAPPAPAEPVAAGTPRPGSDASTEPETGPDPNRNSLQTGQGGLFYLINVLEHPQIRRVLEQRQAWQVLPDGWLWLYRLGRELDFDREDPLAHFLAGQAGLSDPAALENAPELPHLRELLAQIVRVYRELWSPGLLAVRGRLVHTESHLDLHLPLPAVRLPVRLAGLDVNPGWVPWLGRVVTFIYSEAEE
;
A
#
# COMPACT_ATOMS: atom_id res chain seq x y z
N MET A 1 -15.03 -10.73 4.12
CA MET A 1 -15.59 -9.70 3.22
C MET A 1 -14.55 -8.62 3.13
N PRO A 2 -14.14 -8.17 1.93
CA PRO A 2 -13.22 -7.04 1.83
C PRO A 2 -13.87 -5.79 2.45
N ALA A 3 -13.08 -5.00 3.18
CA ALA A 3 -13.55 -3.71 3.67
C ALA A 3 -13.96 -2.83 2.46
N PRO A 4 -15.03 -2.03 2.58
CA PRO A 4 -15.44 -1.15 1.49
C PRO A 4 -14.34 -0.15 1.19
N ARG A 5 -14.22 0.22 -0.09
CA ARG A 5 -13.17 1.15 -0.51
C ARG A 5 -13.50 2.58 -0.10
N TRP A 6 -14.77 2.98 -0.15
CA TRP A 6 -15.32 4.27 0.31
C TRP A 6 -16.81 4.11 0.61
N GLY A 7 -17.33 4.82 1.63
CA GLY A 7 -18.76 4.85 1.96
C GLY A 7 -19.11 4.35 3.35
N VAL A 8 -20.38 4.53 3.73
CA VAL A 8 -20.90 4.15 5.05
C VAL A 8 -21.31 2.68 5.05
N VAL A 9 -20.82 1.94 6.05
CA VAL A 9 -21.25 0.56 6.32
C VAL A 9 -22.09 0.54 7.57
N VAL A 10 -23.31 0.05 7.44
CA VAL A 10 -24.18 -0.23 8.58
C VAL A 10 -24.14 -1.72 8.85
N ASP A 11 -23.34 -2.14 9.82
CA ASP A 11 -23.20 -3.56 10.20
C ASP A 11 -24.51 -4.15 10.74
N ARG A 12 -25.33 -3.33 11.43
CA ARG A 12 -26.58 -3.78 12.05
C ARG A 12 -27.59 -2.65 12.22
N LEU A 13 -28.79 -2.82 11.67
CA LEU A 13 -29.93 -1.93 11.88
C LEU A 13 -30.94 -2.57 12.84
N ARG A 14 -31.40 -1.81 13.85
CA ARG A 14 -32.47 -2.24 14.78
C ARG A 14 -33.62 -1.24 14.74
N LEU A 15 -34.82 -1.73 14.42
CA LEU A 15 -36.03 -0.92 14.30
C LEU A 15 -37.06 -1.32 15.37
N PRO A 16 -37.26 -0.52 16.44
CA PRO A 16 -38.29 -0.78 17.43
C PRO A 16 -39.67 -0.27 16.93
N GLY A 17 -40.69 -1.13 16.86
CA GLY A 17 -42.08 -0.74 16.54
C GLY A 17 -42.94 -1.84 15.92
N GLN A 18 -44.27 -1.63 15.84
CA GLN A 18 -45.19 -2.51 15.09
C GLN A 18 -45.05 -2.23 13.60
N THR A 19 -44.49 -3.22 12.86
CA THR A 19 -44.30 -3.24 11.40
C THR A 19 -44.02 -1.88 10.76
N PRO A 20 -42.85 -1.26 11.07
CA PRO A 20 -42.36 -0.19 10.21
C PRO A 20 -42.23 -0.73 8.77
N ASP A 21 -42.52 0.10 7.78
CA ASP A 21 -42.14 -0.21 6.40
C ASP A 21 -40.61 -0.25 6.33
N VAL A 22 -40.06 -1.44 6.57
CA VAL A 22 -38.61 -1.69 6.66
C VAL A 22 -37.92 -1.24 5.38
N ARG A 23 -38.59 -1.38 4.22
CA ARG A 23 -38.04 -0.92 2.93
C ARG A 23 -37.96 0.60 2.89
N ALA A 24 -39.00 1.30 3.32
CA ALA A 24 -38.98 2.76 3.37
C ALA A 24 -37.89 3.29 4.33
N VAL A 25 -37.69 2.64 5.48
CA VAL A 25 -36.61 3.02 6.41
C VAL A 25 -35.24 2.73 5.82
N MET A 26 -35.04 1.58 5.19
CA MET A 26 -33.77 1.25 4.53
C MET A 26 -33.44 2.24 3.41
N ALA A 27 -34.39 2.55 2.53
CA ALA A 27 -34.19 3.53 1.46
C ALA A 27 -33.79 4.92 2.00
N LEU A 28 -34.33 5.31 3.16
CA LEU A 28 -33.95 6.57 3.83
C LEU A 28 -32.56 6.52 4.46
N VAL A 29 -32.14 5.37 5.01
CA VAL A 29 -30.79 5.18 5.55
C VAL A 29 -29.77 5.19 4.41
N GLU A 30 -30.09 4.59 3.26
CA GLU A 30 -29.24 4.59 2.06
C GLU A 30 -29.11 5.98 1.42
N THR A 31 -30.18 6.78 1.46
CA THR A 31 -30.20 8.16 0.93
C THR A 31 -29.87 9.22 1.98
N ALA A 32 -29.53 8.83 3.20
CA ALA A 32 -29.14 9.79 4.22
C ALA A 32 -27.84 10.49 3.82
N ASP A 33 -27.80 11.79 4.10
CA ASP A 33 -26.61 12.62 3.90
C ASP A 33 -25.61 12.30 5.01
N TRP A 34 -24.87 11.22 4.82
CA TRP A 34 -23.83 10.82 5.75
C TRP A 34 -22.61 11.71 5.57
N PRO A 35 -21.95 12.11 6.66
CA PRO A 35 -20.77 12.95 6.57
C PRO A 35 -19.69 12.33 5.70
N GLN A 36 -19.32 13.05 4.65
CA GLN A 36 -18.21 12.70 3.77
C GLN A 36 -16.92 13.24 4.40
N ARG A 37 -16.17 12.38 5.07
CA ARG A 37 -14.89 12.73 5.68
C ARG A 37 -13.73 11.99 5.02
N ARG A 38 -12.52 12.54 5.20
CA ARG A 38 -11.26 11.92 4.73
C ARG A 38 -10.68 10.93 5.74
N ASP A 39 -11.05 11.05 7.00
CA ASP A 39 -10.64 10.14 8.07
C ASP A 39 -11.53 8.90 8.13
N TRP A 40 -10.99 7.83 8.72
CA TRP A 40 -11.72 6.59 8.93
C TRP A 40 -12.31 6.61 10.33
N VAL A 41 -13.63 6.49 10.44
CA VAL A 41 -14.30 6.56 11.74
C VAL A 41 -15.20 5.35 11.94
N ILE A 42 -14.98 4.64 13.04
CA ILE A 42 -15.81 3.51 13.47
C ILE A 42 -16.72 4.01 14.58
N VAL A 43 -18.02 4.00 14.31
CA VAL A 43 -19.04 4.44 15.26
C VAL A 43 -19.68 3.23 15.92
N ARG A 44 -19.74 3.22 17.26
CA ARG A 44 -20.26 2.09 18.05
C ARG A 44 -21.74 1.86 17.82
N ARG A 45 -22.53 2.94 17.87
CA ARG A 45 -23.97 2.91 17.75
C ARG A 45 -24.53 4.31 17.51
N ILE A 46 -25.33 4.46 16.47
CA ILE A 46 -26.19 5.63 16.26
C ILE A 46 -27.61 5.30 16.68
N GLU A 47 -28.21 6.20 17.46
CA GLU A 47 -29.61 6.14 17.86
C GLU A 47 -30.31 7.43 17.43
N ALA A 48 -31.36 7.31 16.63
CA ALA A 48 -32.19 8.44 16.24
C ALA A 48 -33.67 8.09 16.41
N ARG A 49 -34.46 9.06 16.87
CA ARG A 49 -35.93 8.97 16.94
C ARG A 49 -36.52 10.18 16.24
N ALA A 50 -37.25 9.95 15.15
CA ALA A 50 -37.91 11.00 14.38
C ALA A 50 -39.05 10.41 13.52
N PRO A 51 -40.01 11.25 13.08
CA PRO A 51 -40.91 10.88 11.98
C PRO A 51 -40.11 10.49 10.73
N LEU A 52 -40.66 9.58 9.91
CA LEU A 52 -39.98 8.99 8.75
C LEU A 52 -39.30 10.03 7.85
N GLY A 53 -40.00 11.11 7.49
CA GLY A 53 -39.46 12.19 6.64
C GLY A 53 -38.33 13.04 7.25
N ARG A 54 -38.02 12.89 8.55
CA ARG A 54 -36.91 13.58 9.22
C ARG A 54 -35.83 12.62 9.75
N LEU A 55 -36.02 11.31 9.56
CA LEU A 55 -35.14 10.29 10.13
C LEU A 55 -33.74 10.35 9.54
N ALA A 56 -33.62 10.45 8.21
CA ALA A 56 -32.33 10.53 7.52
C ALA A 56 -31.47 11.71 8.03
N ARG A 57 -32.05 12.92 8.07
CA ARG A 57 -31.38 14.12 8.60
C ARG A 57 -30.96 13.95 10.07
N ARG A 58 -31.82 13.36 10.91
CA ARG A 58 -31.48 13.11 12.32
C ARG A 58 -30.39 12.07 12.49
N LEU A 59 -30.32 11.06 11.61
CA LEU A 59 -29.23 10.10 11.58
C LEU A 59 -27.90 10.79 11.19
N GLY A 60 -27.91 11.65 10.16
CA GLY A 60 -26.75 12.47 9.79
C GLY A 60 -26.24 13.32 10.96
N GLU A 61 -27.11 14.15 11.55
CA GLU A 61 -26.78 14.99 12.71
C GLU A 61 -26.24 14.19 13.90
N ALA A 62 -26.83 13.04 14.20
CA ALA A 62 -26.38 12.19 15.30
C ALA A 62 -25.02 11.54 15.02
N THR A 63 -24.75 11.21 13.76
CA THR A 63 -23.45 10.71 13.30
C THR A 63 -22.39 11.78 13.41
N ASP A 64 -22.64 12.99 12.89
CA ASP A 64 -21.71 14.12 13.00
C ASP A 64 -21.31 14.39 14.45
N ALA A 65 -22.31 14.48 15.34
CA ALA A 65 -22.06 14.71 16.76
C ALA A 65 -21.18 13.64 17.42
N GLN A 66 -21.30 12.37 17.00
CA GLN A 66 -20.42 11.32 17.49
C GLN A 66 -19.03 11.34 16.85
N ILE A 67 -18.92 11.69 15.57
CA ILE A 67 -17.63 11.82 14.90
C ILE A 67 -16.82 12.96 15.49
N ASP A 68 -17.44 14.10 15.82
CA ASP A 68 -16.76 15.23 16.45
C ASP A 68 -16.17 14.87 17.81
N GLN A 69 -16.79 13.93 18.51
CA GLN A 69 -16.33 13.37 19.79
C GLN A 69 -15.44 12.13 19.63
N ALA A 70 -15.11 11.73 18.40
CA ALA A 70 -14.32 10.52 18.16
C ALA A 70 -12.89 10.67 18.67
N VAL A 71 -12.39 9.64 19.34
CA VAL A 71 -11.03 9.62 19.91
C VAL A 71 -10.11 8.70 19.12
N SER A 72 -8.80 8.89 19.25
CA SER A 72 -7.82 7.96 18.68
C SER A 72 -7.78 6.65 19.47
N PRO A 73 -7.46 5.50 18.83
CA PRO A 73 -7.44 4.18 19.49
C PRO A 73 -6.47 4.05 20.68
N GLY A 74 -5.44 4.89 20.72
CA GLY A 74 -4.46 4.93 21.82
C GLY A 74 -4.89 5.78 23.02
N SER A 75 -5.99 6.53 22.92
CA SER A 75 -6.39 7.48 23.96
C SER A 75 -6.93 6.76 25.20
N ALA A 76 -6.67 7.33 26.37
CA ALA A 76 -7.29 6.87 27.61
C ALA A 76 -8.83 6.94 27.48
N GLY A 77 -9.50 5.78 27.51
CA GLY A 77 -10.96 5.69 27.36
C GLY A 77 -11.47 5.31 25.97
N ALA A 78 -10.60 4.97 25.01
CA ALA A 78 -11.02 4.46 23.69
C ALA A 78 -12.03 3.29 23.79
N ASP A 79 -11.86 2.39 24.76
CA ASP A 79 -12.78 1.26 24.98
C ASP A 79 -14.22 1.69 25.36
N ARG A 80 -14.38 2.92 25.87
CA ARG A 80 -15.68 3.50 26.28
C ARG A 80 -16.20 4.54 25.30
N ALA A 81 -15.38 5.03 24.38
CA ALA A 81 -15.77 6.05 23.42
C ALA A 81 -16.91 5.58 22.51
N ALA A 82 -17.74 6.52 22.06
CA ALA A 82 -18.83 6.25 21.13
C ALA A 82 -18.33 6.08 19.69
N ALA A 83 -17.22 6.73 19.35
CA ALA A 83 -16.59 6.65 18.04
C ALA A 83 -15.05 6.64 18.17
N ILE A 84 -14.40 5.89 17.28
CA ILE A 84 -12.95 5.82 17.16
C ILE A 84 -12.54 6.32 15.79
N ARG A 85 -11.54 7.20 15.76
CA ARG A 85 -11.05 7.86 14.55
C ARG A 85 -9.62 7.45 14.23
N PHE A 86 -9.39 7.18 12.96
CA PHE A 86 -8.11 6.83 12.34
C PHE A 86 -7.82 7.84 11.25
N VAL A 87 -6.55 8.23 11.11
CA VAL A 87 -6.16 9.30 10.17
C VAL A 87 -6.48 8.91 8.72
N ASP A 88 -6.11 7.69 8.36
CA ASP A 88 -6.29 7.12 7.04
C ASP A 88 -6.45 5.60 7.15
N ARG A 89 -6.59 4.93 6.00
CA ARG A 89 -6.76 3.49 5.95
C ARG A 89 -5.52 2.73 6.42
N ALA A 90 -4.32 3.26 6.18
CA ALA A 90 -3.08 2.63 6.61
C ALA A 90 -2.92 2.71 8.14
N ASP A 91 -3.34 3.81 8.77
CA ASP A 91 -3.38 3.97 10.23
C ASP A 91 -4.36 2.98 10.87
N LEU A 92 -5.56 2.83 10.31
CA LEU A 92 -6.52 1.79 10.74
C LEU A 92 -5.89 0.40 10.70
N LEU A 93 -5.28 0.03 9.57
CA LEU A 93 -4.64 -1.27 9.38
C LEU A 93 -3.44 -1.46 10.31
N ALA A 94 -2.66 -0.41 10.59
CA ALA A 94 -1.54 -0.46 11.54
C ALA A 94 -2.04 -0.69 12.98
N TRP A 95 -3.11 0.00 13.40
CA TRP A 95 -3.73 -0.23 14.71
C TRP A 95 -4.28 -1.65 14.85
N LEU A 96 -4.99 -2.14 13.83
CA LEU A 96 -5.51 -3.51 13.85
C LEU A 96 -4.38 -4.54 13.85
N SER A 97 -3.31 -4.31 13.09
CA SER A 97 -2.15 -5.19 13.02
C SER A 97 -1.42 -5.28 14.36
N GLU A 98 -1.25 -4.16 15.06
CA GLU A 98 -0.73 -4.15 16.42
C GLU A 98 -1.59 -4.98 17.38
N ASP A 99 -2.91 -4.78 17.36
CA ASP A 99 -3.81 -5.48 18.27
C ASP A 99 -3.95 -6.97 17.94
N LEU A 100 -3.82 -7.36 16.67
CA LEU A 100 -3.75 -8.78 16.26
C LEU A 100 -2.45 -9.41 16.75
N ALA A 101 -1.31 -8.76 16.55
CA ALA A 101 -0.01 -9.25 17.00
C ALA A 101 0.04 -9.43 18.54
N ARG A 102 -0.63 -8.55 19.28
CA ARG A 102 -0.71 -8.60 20.76
C ARG A 102 -1.87 -9.44 21.29
N GLY A 103 -2.70 -10.03 20.43
CA GLY A 103 -3.88 -10.79 20.84
C GLY A 103 -4.97 -9.97 21.53
N ARG A 104 -4.94 -8.63 21.41
CA ARG A 104 -5.92 -7.72 22.03
C ARG A 104 -7.12 -7.42 21.12
N ALA A 105 -7.04 -7.73 19.83
CA ALA A 105 -8.06 -7.35 18.86
C ALA A 105 -9.49 -7.80 19.26
N ALA A 106 -9.62 -9.02 19.80
CA ALA A 106 -10.90 -9.57 20.24
C ALA A 106 -11.55 -8.82 21.42
N THR A 107 -10.75 -8.11 22.22
CA THR A 107 -11.22 -7.38 23.42
C THR A 107 -11.79 -6.00 23.08
N ARG A 108 -11.48 -5.46 21.90
CA ARG A 108 -11.86 -4.11 21.49
C ARG A 108 -13.13 -4.13 20.66
N TRP A 109 -14.11 -3.31 21.04
CA TRP A 109 -15.45 -3.32 20.43
C TRP A 109 -15.43 -2.83 18.98
N TYR A 110 -14.48 -1.97 18.60
CA TYR A 110 -14.43 -1.37 17.26
C TYR A 110 -13.78 -2.29 16.21
N TRP A 111 -13.23 -3.43 16.62
CA TRP A 111 -12.69 -4.43 15.68
C TRP A 111 -13.68 -5.52 15.28
N GLN A 112 -14.92 -5.48 15.73
CA GLN A 112 -15.89 -6.56 15.53
C GLN A 112 -16.17 -6.88 14.05
N HIS A 113 -16.00 -5.91 13.14
CA HIS A 113 -16.07 -6.12 11.69
C HIS A 113 -15.04 -7.19 11.21
N TRP A 114 -13.87 -7.24 11.84
CA TRP A 114 -12.80 -8.21 11.56
C TRP A 114 -12.81 -9.44 12.46
N ARG A 115 -13.93 -9.76 13.14
CA ARG A 115 -14.03 -10.91 14.05
C ARG A 115 -13.59 -12.25 13.46
N HIS A 116 -13.68 -12.40 12.14
CA HIS A 116 -13.27 -13.60 11.41
C HIS A 116 -11.74 -13.85 11.46
N LEU A 117 -10.95 -12.83 11.83
CA LEU A 117 -9.50 -12.93 12.01
C LEU A 117 -9.12 -13.42 13.42
N PHE A 118 -9.97 -13.21 14.43
CA PHE A 118 -9.60 -13.42 15.84
C PHE A 118 -9.48 -14.89 16.24
N GLY A 119 -10.11 -15.80 15.50
CA GLY A 119 -9.99 -17.25 15.71
C GLY A 119 -8.73 -17.86 15.08
N ARG A 120 -7.90 -17.06 14.41
CA ARG A 120 -6.69 -17.52 13.72
C ARG A 120 -5.44 -17.21 14.54
N PRO A 121 -4.34 -17.99 14.38
CA PRO A 121 -3.04 -17.59 14.90
C PRO A 121 -2.64 -16.18 14.40
N PRO A 122 -1.96 -15.34 15.20
CA PRO A 122 -1.61 -13.97 14.84
C PRO A 122 -0.92 -13.84 13.47
N ALA A 123 0.05 -14.70 13.18
CA ALA A 123 0.75 -14.73 11.88
C ALA A 123 -0.21 -14.84 10.69
N ARG A 124 -1.16 -15.79 10.75
CA ARG A 124 -2.15 -16.01 9.69
C ARG A 124 -3.19 -14.90 9.62
N ALA A 125 -3.58 -14.34 10.77
CA ALA A 125 -4.50 -13.20 10.82
C ALA A 125 -3.88 -11.96 10.15
N LEU A 126 -2.62 -11.65 10.48
CA LEU A 126 -1.84 -10.56 9.87
C LEU A 126 -1.65 -10.78 8.37
N ALA A 127 -1.22 -11.97 7.95
CA ALA A 127 -1.05 -12.28 6.54
C ALA A 127 -2.36 -12.14 5.76
N THR A 128 -3.49 -12.61 6.32
CA THR A 128 -4.81 -12.45 5.67
C THR A 128 -5.16 -10.96 5.54
N LEU A 129 -5.03 -10.19 6.62
CA LEU A 129 -5.33 -8.76 6.64
C LEU A 129 -4.50 -7.99 5.60
N TRP A 130 -3.19 -8.24 5.56
CA TRP A 130 -2.28 -7.55 4.64
C TRP A 130 -2.42 -8.03 3.20
N GLN A 131 -2.83 -9.28 2.94
CA GLN A 131 -3.12 -9.73 1.57
C GLN A 131 -4.38 -9.09 1.00
N ASP A 132 -5.41 -8.91 1.83
CA ASP A 132 -6.63 -8.20 1.43
C ASP A 132 -6.33 -6.74 1.06
N ASP A 133 -5.32 -6.15 1.70
CA ASP A 133 -4.93 -4.74 1.57
C ASP A 133 -3.47 -4.53 1.16
N ILE A 134 -2.99 -5.38 0.26
CA ILE A 134 -1.57 -5.51 -0.10
C ILE A 134 -0.93 -4.21 -0.60
N ALA A 135 -1.71 -3.35 -1.26
CA ALA A 135 -1.25 -2.05 -1.72
C ALA A 135 -0.90 -1.10 -0.57
N HIS A 136 -1.54 -1.23 0.60
CA HIS A 136 -1.31 -0.34 1.74
C HIS A 136 -0.07 -0.72 2.54
N LEU A 137 0.54 -1.89 2.30
CA LEU A 137 1.58 -2.45 3.15
C LEU A 137 2.76 -1.50 3.41
N PRO A 138 3.31 -0.74 2.44
CA PRO A 138 4.36 0.25 2.72
C PRO A 138 3.94 1.28 3.77
N ALA A 139 2.79 1.93 3.58
CA ALA A 139 2.26 2.92 4.51
C ALA A 139 1.92 2.29 5.89
N VAL A 140 1.39 1.08 5.92
CA VAL A 140 1.15 0.35 7.19
C VAL A 140 2.47 0.16 7.95
N THR A 141 3.53 -0.29 7.27
CA THR A 141 4.84 -0.48 7.92
C THR A 141 5.47 0.84 8.36
N ALA A 142 5.25 1.93 7.63
CA ALA A 142 5.64 3.27 8.04
C ALA A 142 4.95 3.70 9.34
N ARG A 143 3.62 3.59 9.41
CA ARG A 143 2.83 3.92 10.62
C ARG A 143 3.24 3.06 11.82
N LEU A 144 3.48 1.77 11.61
CA LEU A 144 3.95 0.87 12.66
C LEU A 144 5.34 1.27 13.18
N ALA A 145 6.22 1.76 12.31
CA ALA A 145 7.55 2.23 12.69
C ALA A 145 7.51 3.57 13.43
N GLU A 146 6.70 4.53 12.95
CA GLU A 146 6.44 5.81 13.63
C GLU A 146 5.96 5.59 15.07
N ARG A 147 5.15 4.55 15.29
CA ARG A 147 4.63 4.15 16.60
C ARG A 147 5.57 3.26 17.42
N GLY A 148 6.73 2.88 16.88
CA GLY A 148 7.70 2.01 17.56
C GLY A 148 7.24 0.57 17.78
N VAL A 149 6.25 0.08 17.03
CA VAL A 149 5.66 -1.27 17.20
C VAL A 149 5.91 -2.20 16.01
N LEU A 150 6.60 -1.72 14.97
CA LEU A 150 6.92 -2.52 13.78
C LEU A 150 7.64 -3.82 14.14
N VAL A 151 8.64 -3.79 15.02
CA VAL A 151 9.38 -5.00 15.46
C VAL A 151 8.42 -6.05 16.02
N THR A 152 7.51 -5.66 16.92
CA THR A 152 6.54 -6.58 17.53
C THR A 152 5.62 -7.21 16.50
N VAL A 153 5.11 -6.42 15.54
CA VAL A 153 4.22 -6.93 14.49
C VAL A 153 4.97 -7.82 13.51
N TRP A 154 6.21 -7.46 13.17
CA TRP A 154 7.05 -8.24 12.26
C TRP A 154 7.43 -9.60 12.85
N GLN A 155 7.77 -9.64 14.14
CA GLN A 155 8.06 -10.89 14.87
C GLN A 155 6.83 -11.80 15.05
N ALA A 156 5.61 -11.26 14.93
CA ALA A 156 4.39 -12.06 15.02
C ALA A 156 4.08 -12.84 13.73
N LEU A 157 4.80 -12.56 12.63
CA LEU A 157 4.72 -13.35 11.40
C LEU A 157 5.56 -14.62 11.56
N ASP A 158 5.03 -15.73 11.05
CA ASP A 158 5.82 -16.94 10.85
C ASP A 158 6.42 -16.97 9.44
N VAL A 159 7.32 -17.92 9.21
CA VAL A 159 8.02 -18.08 7.94
C VAL A 159 7.04 -18.30 6.77
N GLU A 160 5.97 -19.07 6.98
CA GLU A 160 4.94 -19.36 5.96
C GLU A 160 4.17 -18.08 5.56
N ALA A 161 3.73 -17.32 6.57
CA ALA A 161 3.04 -16.04 6.40
C ALA A 161 3.92 -15.02 5.67
N ALA A 162 5.18 -14.88 6.07
CA ALA A 162 6.14 -13.99 5.42
C ALA A 162 6.38 -14.38 3.95
N GLN A 163 6.56 -15.68 3.65
CA GLN A 163 6.68 -16.16 2.26
C GLN A 163 5.44 -15.86 1.42
N GLY A 164 4.25 -16.10 1.98
CA GLY A 164 2.99 -15.79 1.32
C GLY A 164 2.87 -14.30 0.98
N LEU A 165 3.29 -13.43 1.90
CA LEU A 165 3.31 -11.98 1.69
C LEU A 165 4.36 -11.54 0.66
N VAL A 166 5.56 -12.15 0.64
CA VAL A 166 6.56 -11.91 -0.43
C VAL A 166 5.94 -12.20 -1.80
N ALA A 167 5.33 -13.38 -1.96
CA ALA A 167 4.71 -13.77 -3.23
C ALA A 167 3.53 -12.86 -3.62
N ALA A 168 2.69 -12.50 -2.65
CA ALA A 168 1.55 -11.61 -2.89
C ALA A 168 2.00 -10.18 -3.27
N TYR A 169 2.95 -9.61 -2.53
CA TYR A 169 3.44 -8.25 -2.77
C TYR A 169 4.27 -8.16 -4.05
N ALA A 170 5.09 -9.17 -4.36
CA ALA A 170 5.81 -9.24 -5.64
C ALA A 170 4.87 -9.30 -6.83
N ARG A 171 3.81 -10.13 -6.75
CA ARG A 171 2.78 -10.20 -7.78
C ARG A 171 2.05 -8.86 -7.95
N HIS A 172 1.70 -8.22 -6.84
CA HIS A 172 1.08 -6.89 -6.86
C HIS A 172 1.99 -5.85 -7.53
N GLY A 173 3.28 -5.83 -7.18
CA GLY A 173 4.27 -4.93 -7.73
C GLY A 173 4.70 -5.24 -9.17
N GLY A 174 4.25 -6.35 -9.76
CA GLY A 174 4.71 -6.79 -11.09
C GLY A 174 6.18 -7.23 -11.10
N VAL A 175 6.71 -7.66 -9.95
CA VAL A 175 8.11 -8.05 -9.78
C VAL A 175 8.27 -9.55 -10.07
N PRO A 176 9.00 -9.94 -11.12
CA PRO A 176 9.21 -11.36 -11.43
C PRO A 176 10.27 -11.94 -10.49
N LEU A 177 9.85 -12.39 -9.30
CA LEU A 177 10.73 -13.15 -8.42
C LEU A 177 10.91 -14.55 -8.99
N ALA A 178 12.13 -14.88 -9.41
CA ALA A 178 12.49 -16.26 -9.68
C ALA A 178 12.41 -17.07 -8.38
N PRO A 179 11.94 -18.33 -8.41
CA PRO A 179 12.10 -19.23 -7.27
C PRO A 179 13.58 -19.32 -6.95
N ALA A 180 13.94 -19.26 -5.66
CA ALA A 180 15.28 -19.07 -5.14
C ALA A 180 16.31 -20.10 -5.64
N ALA A 181 16.76 -19.97 -6.88
CA ALA A 181 17.88 -20.69 -7.44
C ALA A 181 19.11 -19.82 -7.20
N GLY A 182 19.90 -20.21 -6.19
CA GLY A 182 21.27 -19.76 -5.92
C GLY A 182 21.58 -18.31 -6.28
N VAL A 183 21.41 -17.40 -5.31
CA VAL A 183 21.94 -16.04 -5.38
C VAL A 183 23.45 -16.13 -5.65
N SER A 184 23.84 -15.96 -6.92
CA SER A 184 25.25 -15.89 -7.31
C SER A 184 25.83 -14.58 -6.80
N ASP A 185 26.92 -14.67 -6.04
CA ASP A 185 27.59 -13.54 -5.36
C ASP A 185 28.31 -12.57 -6.33
N GLN A 186 28.18 -12.81 -7.65
CA GLN A 186 28.92 -12.09 -8.70
C GLN A 186 28.15 -10.95 -9.39
N VAL A 187 27.06 -10.44 -8.80
CA VAL A 187 26.43 -9.23 -9.34
C VAL A 187 27.35 -8.03 -9.06
N VAL A 188 28.02 -7.55 -10.11
CA VAL A 188 28.78 -6.30 -10.10
C VAL A 188 27.79 -5.15 -9.89
N VAL A 189 27.70 -4.68 -8.64
CA VAL A 189 26.90 -3.51 -8.27
C VAL A 189 27.65 -2.27 -8.75
N THR A 190 27.25 -1.72 -9.90
CA THR A 190 27.65 -0.39 -10.32
C THR A 190 27.05 0.64 -9.35
N HIS A 191 27.83 1.65 -8.97
CA HIS A 191 27.53 2.58 -7.88
C HIS A 191 26.07 3.05 -7.90
N ASP A 192 25.36 2.69 -6.83
CA ASP A 192 23.98 3.07 -6.57
C ASP A 192 23.97 4.03 -5.38
N ALA A 193 23.03 4.98 -5.41
CA ALA A 193 22.78 5.90 -4.30
C ALA A 193 22.62 5.12 -2.99
N ASP A 194 23.05 5.71 -1.87
CA ASP A 194 22.83 5.12 -0.56
C ASP A 194 21.33 4.98 -0.28
N LEU A 195 20.97 3.90 0.42
CA LEU A 195 19.61 3.71 0.90
C LEU A 195 19.18 4.93 1.73
N PRO A 196 18.01 5.55 1.47
CA PRO A 196 17.54 6.70 2.23
C PRO A 196 17.61 6.47 3.75
N PRO A 197 18.12 7.43 4.53
CA PRO A 197 18.28 7.26 5.98
C PRO A 197 16.98 6.92 6.71
N THR A 198 15.85 7.44 6.22
CA THR A 198 14.50 7.14 6.74
C THR A 198 14.14 5.67 6.58
N LEU A 199 14.36 5.09 5.40
CA LEU A 199 14.12 3.66 5.13
C LEU A 199 15.10 2.77 5.89
N ARG A 200 16.38 3.16 5.93
CA ARG A 200 17.39 2.44 6.70
C ARG A 200 17.02 2.43 8.20
N GLY A 201 16.66 3.58 8.76
CA GLY A 201 16.27 3.73 10.15
C GLY A 201 14.99 2.96 10.51
N ARG A 202 14.01 2.92 9.59
CA ARG A 202 12.77 2.16 9.73
C ARG A 202 13.02 0.65 9.90
N TRP A 203 13.92 0.08 9.08
CA TRP A 203 14.04 -1.37 8.93
C TRP A 203 15.23 -2.00 9.67
N LEU A 204 16.30 -1.25 9.91
CA LEU A 204 17.50 -1.80 10.57
C LEU A 204 17.21 -2.40 11.97
N PRO A 205 16.38 -1.80 12.84
CA PRO A 205 16.04 -2.39 14.13
C PRO A 205 15.24 -3.70 14.00
N VAL A 206 14.38 -3.80 12.98
CA VAL A 206 13.49 -4.94 12.73
C VAL A 206 14.27 -6.16 12.26
N LEU A 207 15.30 -5.94 11.43
CA LEU A 207 16.00 -7.00 10.73
C LEU A 207 17.26 -7.52 11.45
N ARG A 208 17.61 -6.95 12.61
CA ARG A 208 18.86 -7.26 13.33
C ARG A 208 19.02 -8.74 13.69
N GLU A 209 17.91 -9.43 14.00
CA GLU A 209 17.92 -10.81 14.50
C GLU A 209 17.69 -11.86 13.39
N TRP A 210 17.43 -11.44 12.16
CA TRP A 210 17.01 -12.34 11.09
C TRP A 210 18.18 -12.77 10.20
N ALA A 211 18.20 -14.06 9.85
CA ALA A 211 19.24 -14.62 9.01
C ALA A 211 19.16 -14.11 7.56
N PRO A 212 20.30 -14.00 6.86
CA PRO A 212 20.33 -13.87 5.41
C PRO A 212 19.45 -14.90 4.70
N GLY A 213 18.53 -14.43 3.85
CA GLY A 213 17.62 -15.31 3.09
C GLY A 213 16.33 -15.67 3.82
N ASP A 214 16.15 -15.19 5.06
CA ASP A 214 14.86 -15.32 5.72
C ASP A 214 13.76 -14.56 4.93
N PRO A 215 12.55 -15.14 4.78
CA PRO A 215 11.44 -14.48 4.11
C PRO A 215 11.07 -13.11 4.72
N HIS A 216 11.31 -12.88 6.01
CA HIS A 216 11.10 -11.58 6.65
C HIS A 216 12.05 -10.52 6.11
N VAL A 217 13.34 -10.87 5.93
CA VAL A 217 14.33 -9.98 5.30
C VAL A 217 13.97 -9.74 3.85
N THR A 218 13.52 -10.77 3.14
CA THR A 218 13.12 -10.66 1.73
C THR A 218 11.90 -9.76 1.55
N LEU A 219 10.89 -9.88 2.43
CA LEU A 219 9.70 -9.03 2.42
C LEU A 219 10.05 -7.57 2.69
N ALA A 220 10.86 -7.31 3.73
CA ALA A 220 11.32 -5.96 4.06
C ALA A 220 12.14 -5.36 2.91
N ALA A 221 13.06 -6.14 2.32
CA ALA A 221 13.85 -5.69 1.19
C ALA A 221 12.99 -5.37 -0.03
N LEU A 222 11.94 -6.16 -0.30
CA LEU A 222 11.01 -5.91 -1.39
C LEU A 222 10.19 -4.64 -1.18
N LEU A 223 9.68 -4.42 0.04
CA LEU A 223 8.98 -3.19 0.41
C LEU A 223 9.88 -1.96 0.23
N VAL A 224 11.09 -2.00 0.78
CA VAL A 224 12.07 -0.92 0.67
C VAL A 224 12.46 -0.65 -0.78
N ALA A 225 12.70 -1.70 -1.56
CA ALA A 225 13.15 -1.55 -2.93
C ALA A 225 12.04 -0.97 -3.82
N LEU A 226 10.78 -1.38 -3.64
CA LEU A 226 9.65 -0.83 -4.38
C LEU A 226 9.28 0.59 -3.92
N GLU A 227 9.51 0.93 -2.65
CA GLU A 227 9.30 2.29 -2.14
C GLU A 227 10.37 3.28 -2.64
N TRP A 228 11.60 2.80 -2.83
CA TRP A 228 12.76 3.64 -3.19
C TRP A 228 13.05 3.68 -4.69
N GLN A 229 13.10 2.54 -5.37
CA GLN A 229 13.50 2.42 -6.79
C GLN A 229 12.61 1.45 -7.56
N PRO A 230 11.29 1.69 -7.61
CA PRO A 230 10.30 0.77 -8.16
C PRO A 230 10.63 0.28 -9.58
N ILE A 231 10.97 1.21 -10.48
CA ILE A 231 11.30 0.87 -11.87
C ILE A 231 12.52 -0.05 -11.98
N ARG A 232 13.54 0.13 -11.14
CA ARG A 232 14.72 -0.75 -11.14
C ARG A 232 14.37 -2.13 -10.59
N VAL A 233 13.51 -2.21 -9.58
CA VAL A 233 13.09 -3.50 -9.01
C VAL A 233 12.31 -4.33 -10.02
N VAL A 234 11.41 -3.70 -10.77
CA VAL A 234 10.64 -4.38 -11.82
C VAL A 234 11.56 -4.93 -12.92
N ASN A 235 12.60 -4.18 -13.31
CA ASN A 235 13.49 -4.56 -14.40
C ASN A 235 14.72 -5.40 -13.98
N GLN A 236 15.16 -5.32 -12.72
CA GLN A 236 16.34 -6.00 -12.18
C GLN A 236 16.12 -6.48 -10.73
N PRO A 237 15.12 -7.34 -10.47
CA PRO A 237 14.68 -7.66 -9.11
C PRO A 237 15.78 -8.27 -8.24
N ALA A 238 16.49 -9.28 -8.75
CA ALA A 238 17.50 -9.99 -7.98
C ALA A 238 18.64 -9.07 -7.51
N ALA A 239 19.20 -8.27 -8.44
CA ALA A 239 20.27 -7.33 -8.13
C ALA A 239 19.84 -6.28 -7.09
N ARG A 240 18.62 -5.75 -7.24
CA ARG A 240 18.10 -4.69 -6.35
C ARG A 240 17.79 -5.21 -4.96
N LEU A 241 17.17 -6.39 -4.85
CA LEU A 241 16.91 -7.01 -3.56
C LEU A 241 18.21 -7.37 -2.83
N GLN A 242 19.23 -7.86 -3.54
CA GLN A 242 20.55 -8.12 -2.95
C GLN A 242 21.19 -6.84 -2.41
N LEU A 243 21.12 -5.74 -3.17
CA LEU A 243 21.64 -4.45 -2.74
C LEU A 243 20.95 -3.96 -1.46
N VAL A 244 19.61 -3.97 -1.45
CA VAL A 244 18.84 -3.55 -0.28
C VAL A 244 19.10 -4.46 0.92
N CYS A 245 19.14 -5.79 0.71
CA CYS A 245 19.50 -6.75 1.76
C CYS A 245 20.90 -6.48 2.33
N ARG A 246 21.89 -6.09 1.51
CA ARG A 246 23.22 -5.70 2.01
C ARG A 246 23.16 -4.38 2.78
N ALA A 247 22.43 -3.38 2.28
CA ALA A 247 22.30 -2.06 2.90
C ALA A 247 21.51 -2.06 4.22
N LEU A 248 20.62 -3.04 4.42
CA LEU A 248 19.84 -3.23 5.64
C LEU A 248 20.55 -4.10 6.69
N ARG A 249 21.75 -4.64 6.37
CA ARG A 249 22.53 -5.37 7.37
C ARG A 249 23.29 -4.40 8.26
N PRO A 250 23.35 -4.66 9.58
CA PRO A 250 24.35 -4.00 10.39
C PRO A 250 25.73 -4.34 9.82
N PRO A 251 26.68 -3.39 9.77
CA PRO A 251 28.04 -3.71 9.41
C PRO A 251 28.50 -4.84 10.33
N VAL A 252 28.89 -5.98 9.74
CA VAL A 252 29.50 -7.07 10.51
C VAL A 252 30.70 -6.42 11.19
N PRO A 253 30.79 -6.38 12.54
CA PRO A 253 31.96 -5.82 13.20
C PRO A 253 33.15 -6.55 12.61
N PHE A 254 34.04 -5.79 11.98
CA PHE A 254 35.22 -6.32 11.32
C PHE A 254 35.89 -7.23 12.35
N ALA A 255 35.85 -8.55 12.13
CA ALA A 255 36.57 -9.44 13.00
C ALA A 255 38.02 -8.95 12.95
N PRO A 256 38.65 -8.60 14.09
CA PRO A 256 40.03 -8.18 14.07
C PRO A 256 40.81 -9.24 13.29
N PRO A 257 41.73 -8.85 12.39
CA PRO A 257 42.50 -9.81 11.63
C PRO A 257 43.04 -10.85 12.60
N PRO A 258 42.97 -12.16 12.27
CA PRO A 258 43.51 -13.19 13.14
C PRO A 258 44.93 -12.76 13.51
N PRO A 259 45.31 -12.83 14.81
CA PRO A 259 46.65 -12.43 15.22
C PRO A 259 47.65 -13.12 14.28
N PRO A 260 48.68 -12.41 13.79
CA PRO A 260 49.64 -12.98 12.86
C PRO A 260 50.09 -14.32 13.43
N ALA A 261 49.99 -15.37 12.61
CA ALA A 261 50.43 -16.69 13.00
C ALA A 261 51.86 -16.53 13.54
N ASP A 262 52.04 -16.91 14.80
CA ASP A 262 53.32 -16.78 15.49
C ASP A 262 54.27 -17.74 14.78
N ASP A 263 55.06 -17.23 13.84
CA ASP A 263 56.06 -17.94 13.00
C ASP A 263 57.25 -18.47 13.84
N ARG A 264 57.06 -18.67 15.14
CA ARG A 264 57.98 -19.38 16.01
C ARG A 264 57.72 -20.89 15.94
N ALA A 265 57.72 -21.42 14.72
CA ALA A 265 58.11 -22.81 14.51
C ALA A 265 59.64 -22.87 14.64
N THR A 266 60.10 -23.31 15.80
CA THR A 266 61.48 -23.70 16.07
C THR A 266 61.99 -24.59 14.91
N PRO A 267 63.10 -24.26 14.25
CA PRO A 267 63.63 -25.12 13.21
C PRO A 267 64.15 -26.42 13.85
N ALA A 268 63.52 -27.54 13.53
CA ALA A 268 64.03 -28.86 13.83
C ALA A 268 65.28 -29.12 12.97
N GLU A 269 66.38 -29.52 13.62
CA GLU A 269 67.64 -29.90 12.99
C GLU A 269 67.47 -31.05 11.98
N PRO A 270 68.20 -31.03 10.84
CA PRO A 270 68.16 -32.09 9.85
C PRO A 270 69.06 -33.27 10.26
N GLY A 271 68.45 -34.31 10.84
CA GLY A 271 69.08 -35.61 11.11
C GLY A 271 69.01 -36.57 9.91
N LEU A 272 70.15 -37.20 9.63
CA LEU A 272 70.52 -38.09 8.52
C LEU A 272 69.64 -39.36 8.31
N PRO A 273 69.68 -39.97 7.11
CA PRO A 273 68.93 -41.18 6.80
C PRO A 273 69.73 -42.46 7.14
N GLY A 274 69.06 -43.47 7.70
CA GLY A 274 69.66 -44.81 7.79
C GLY A 274 68.93 -45.83 8.66
N SER A 275 68.46 -46.89 7.99
CA SER A 275 68.46 -48.28 8.49
C SER A 275 67.32 -48.78 9.40
N ALA A 276 66.38 -49.46 8.73
CA ALA A 276 66.03 -50.88 8.88
C ALA A 276 65.63 -51.49 10.26
N HIS A 277 64.43 -52.12 10.19
CA HIS A 277 64.07 -53.45 10.71
C HIS A 277 63.46 -53.62 12.12
N PRO A 278 62.68 -54.71 12.35
CA PRO A 278 61.33 -54.63 12.92
C PRO A 278 61.10 -55.47 14.19
N ALA A 279 59.85 -55.42 14.67
CA ALA A 279 59.10 -56.44 15.42
C ALA A 279 59.21 -56.53 16.96
N ARG A 280 58.03 -56.78 17.57
CA ARG A 280 57.73 -57.40 18.89
C ARG A 280 58.06 -56.53 20.13
N SER A 281 57.32 -56.50 21.23
CA SER A 281 56.22 -57.32 21.78
C SER A 281 55.78 -56.74 23.14
N GLY A 282 54.59 -57.13 23.63
CA GLY A 282 54.22 -57.13 25.06
C GLY A 282 53.21 -56.03 25.44
N ALA A 283 51.91 -56.27 25.40
CA ALA A 283 51.10 -56.97 26.41
C ALA A 283 51.00 -56.21 27.75
N TRP A 284 49.78 -55.79 28.11
CA TRP A 284 49.03 -56.23 29.28
C TRP A 284 47.60 -55.62 29.22
N ALA A 285 46.60 -56.49 29.10
CA ALA A 285 45.24 -56.26 29.60
C ALA A 285 45.18 -56.84 31.03
N PRO A 286 44.09 -56.75 31.83
CA PRO A 286 42.94 -57.61 31.53
C PRO A 286 41.54 -57.28 32.13
N HIS A 287 40.56 -58.08 31.66
CA HIS A 287 39.30 -58.53 32.30
C HIS A 287 38.12 -57.54 32.38
N ALA A 288 36.86 -57.90 32.13
CA ALA A 288 36.13 -59.13 31.77
C ALA A 288 34.68 -58.71 31.43
N GLY A 289 33.80 -59.43 30.73
CA GLY A 289 33.84 -60.75 30.12
C GLY A 289 32.50 -61.06 29.41
N THR A 290 32.56 -62.00 28.43
CA THR A 290 31.62 -63.11 28.12
C THR A 290 30.11 -62.79 28.02
N GLY A 291 29.38 -62.95 26.90
CA GLY A 291 29.36 -64.01 25.86
C GLY A 291 28.34 -65.13 26.22
N PRO A 292 27.91 -66.05 25.34
CA PRO A 292 27.75 -66.02 23.87
C PRO A 292 26.47 -66.77 23.35
N ALA A 293 26.38 -66.86 22.00
CA ALA A 293 25.96 -68.03 21.19
C ALA A 293 24.47 -68.31 20.84
N GLN A 294 24.26 -68.26 19.51
CA GLN A 294 23.73 -69.31 18.62
C GLN A 294 22.25 -69.79 18.66
N SER A 295 21.74 -69.86 17.42
CA SER A 295 20.91 -70.92 16.83
C SER A 295 19.38 -70.90 16.94
N GLU A 296 18.79 -71.12 15.76
CA GLU A 296 17.55 -71.85 15.46
C GLU A 296 16.17 -71.16 15.58
N GLN A 297 15.52 -71.01 14.41
CA GLN A 297 14.06 -71.04 14.20
C GLN A 297 13.46 -72.37 14.74
N PRO A 298 12.13 -72.59 14.93
CA PRO A 298 10.96 -71.90 14.35
C PRO A 298 9.76 -71.71 15.32
N GLY A 299 8.62 -71.17 14.84
CA GLY A 299 7.32 -71.55 15.42
C GLY A 299 6.22 -70.48 15.53
N ALA A 300 5.15 -70.73 14.78
CA ALA A 300 3.75 -70.66 15.20
C ALA A 300 3.11 -69.29 15.55
N ALA A 301 2.25 -68.85 14.63
CA ALA A 301 1.10 -68.00 14.88
C ALA A 301 0.10 -68.61 15.87
N PRO A 302 -0.74 -67.77 16.49
CA PRO A 302 -2.16 -68.06 16.53
C PRO A 302 -3.06 -66.89 16.08
N ARG A 303 -4.17 -67.29 15.48
CA ARG A 303 -5.34 -66.50 15.07
C ARG A 303 -6.19 -66.10 16.29
N ARG A 304 -6.85 -64.93 16.25
CA ARG A 304 -8.33 -64.72 16.32
C ARG A 304 -8.71 -63.32 16.83
N GLY A 305 -9.83 -62.82 16.31
CA GLY A 305 -10.59 -61.67 16.83
C GLY A 305 -11.00 -60.71 15.70
N ASP A 306 -11.85 -61.14 14.77
CA ASP A 306 -13.29 -60.82 14.74
C ASP A 306 -13.59 -59.31 14.59
N ALA A 307 -13.85 -58.90 13.34
CA ALA A 307 -14.46 -57.61 13.00
C ALA A 307 -15.84 -57.86 12.34
N PRO A 308 -16.93 -57.26 12.86
CA PRO A 308 -18.29 -57.54 12.39
C PRO A 308 -18.73 -56.69 11.20
N LYS A 309 -19.53 -57.32 10.33
CA LYS A 309 -20.34 -56.72 9.26
C LYS A 309 -21.47 -55.84 9.84
N ARG A 310 -21.62 -54.62 9.31
CA ARG A 310 -22.90 -53.87 9.14
C ARG A 310 -22.76 -53.03 7.87
N ARG A 311 -23.41 -53.34 6.74
CA ARG A 311 -24.77 -52.90 6.32
C ARG A 311 -25.15 -51.52 6.86
N SER A 312 -25.19 -50.51 5.97
CA SER A 312 -26.42 -49.91 5.40
C SER A 312 -26.17 -48.47 4.90
N GLY A 313 -26.54 -48.21 3.65
CA GLY A 313 -27.23 -46.96 3.26
C GLY A 313 -26.39 -45.75 2.90
N GLU A 314 -26.00 -45.64 1.63
CA GLU A 314 -25.66 -44.36 0.98
C GLU A 314 -26.53 -44.22 -0.29
N PRO A 315 -27.34 -43.16 -0.44
CA PRO A 315 -28.16 -42.96 -1.63
C PRO A 315 -27.38 -42.23 -2.74
N ARG A 316 -27.38 -42.86 -3.91
CA ARG A 316 -27.01 -42.29 -5.21
C ARG A 316 -28.06 -41.29 -5.69
N ILE A 317 -27.64 -40.08 -6.08
CA ILE A 317 -28.30 -39.19 -7.04
C ILE A 317 -27.15 -38.58 -7.88
N ALA A 318 -26.79 -39.20 -9.00
CA ALA A 318 -27.20 -38.86 -10.38
C ALA A 318 -26.43 -37.66 -10.97
N GLU A 319 -25.34 -37.99 -11.68
CA GLU A 319 -24.75 -37.18 -12.74
C GLU A 319 -25.74 -37.04 -13.91
N PRO A 320 -25.82 -35.88 -14.58
CA PRO A 320 -26.32 -35.83 -15.95
C PRO A 320 -25.14 -35.81 -16.93
N ASP A 321 -25.12 -36.88 -17.71
CA ASP A 321 -24.27 -37.07 -18.88
C ASP A 321 -24.63 -36.08 -19.99
N THR A 322 -23.58 -35.80 -20.74
CA THR A 322 -23.53 -35.02 -21.96
C THR A 322 -24.45 -35.58 -23.04
N THR A 323 -25.28 -34.73 -23.66
CA THR A 323 -25.70 -34.94 -25.06
C THR A 323 -26.06 -33.62 -25.73
N ARG A 324 -25.37 -33.40 -26.84
CA ARG A 324 -25.56 -32.36 -27.86
C ARG A 324 -26.91 -32.57 -28.56
N PRO A 325 -27.56 -31.49 -29.03
CA PRO A 325 -28.14 -31.55 -30.36
C PRO A 325 -27.81 -30.32 -31.22
N ASP A 326 -27.79 -30.58 -32.52
CA ASP A 326 -27.54 -29.64 -33.61
C ASP A 326 -28.64 -28.58 -33.81
N ALA A 327 -28.15 -27.47 -34.35
CA ALA A 327 -28.78 -26.45 -35.19
C ALA A 327 -30.28 -26.57 -35.53
N GLN A 328 -31.03 -25.49 -35.24
CA GLN A 328 -31.93 -24.86 -36.22
C GLN A 328 -32.32 -23.41 -35.85
N ALA A 329 -32.12 -22.53 -36.82
CA ALA A 329 -32.83 -21.29 -37.17
C ALA A 329 -33.57 -20.49 -36.06
N GLY A 330 -32.97 -19.38 -35.64
CA GLY A 330 -33.66 -18.28 -34.96
C GLY A 330 -34.20 -17.23 -35.96
N PRO A 331 -35.41 -16.69 -35.77
CA PRO A 331 -35.97 -15.64 -36.61
C PRO A 331 -35.40 -14.25 -36.27
N ARG A 332 -35.23 -13.43 -37.31
CA ARG A 332 -34.88 -12.01 -37.22
C ARG A 332 -35.99 -11.26 -36.49
N VAL A 333 -35.66 -10.60 -35.38
CA VAL A 333 -36.53 -9.59 -34.75
C VAL A 333 -35.92 -8.22 -34.99
N GLY A 334 -36.76 -7.34 -35.52
CA GLY A 334 -36.44 -6.03 -36.05
C GLY A 334 -35.99 -5.03 -34.99
N SER A 335 -35.15 -4.13 -35.49
CA SER A 335 -34.80 -2.83 -34.94
C SER A 335 -35.99 -1.89 -35.01
N ASP A 336 -36.61 -1.61 -33.87
CA ASP A 336 -37.50 -0.46 -33.68
C ASP A 336 -36.85 0.50 -32.67
N LEU A 337 -36.18 1.52 -33.21
CA LEU A 337 -35.82 2.75 -32.50
C LEU A 337 -36.99 3.73 -32.68
N PRO A 338 -37.56 4.32 -31.63
CA PRO A 338 -38.48 5.42 -31.79
C PRO A 338 -37.70 6.71 -32.08
N GLU A 339 -37.96 7.22 -33.28
CA GLU A 339 -37.64 8.55 -33.81
C GLU A 339 -38.22 9.62 -32.86
N LEU A 340 -37.34 10.35 -32.16
CA LEU A 340 -37.72 11.48 -31.33
C LEU A 340 -37.78 12.75 -32.18
N ASP A 341 -39.02 13.15 -32.41
CA ASP A 341 -39.51 14.34 -33.08
C ASP A 341 -38.87 15.63 -32.52
N MET A 342 -38.10 16.32 -33.37
CA MET A 342 -37.47 17.61 -33.11
C MET A 342 -38.39 18.74 -33.61
N ALA A 343 -39.46 19.01 -32.86
CA ALA A 343 -40.28 20.19 -33.08
C ALA A 343 -40.98 20.66 -31.78
N GLY A 344 -40.43 21.66 -31.11
CA GLY A 344 -41.14 22.26 -29.97
C GLY A 344 -40.30 23.14 -29.04
N LEU A 345 -39.63 24.17 -29.56
CA LEU A 345 -39.07 25.24 -28.71
C LEU A 345 -40.19 26.18 -28.23
N PRO A 346 -40.42 26.37 -26.92
CA PRO A 346 -41.20 27.50 -26.44
C PRO A 346 -40.32 28.75 -26.39
N ARG A 347 -40.87 29.81 -26.99
CA ARG A 347 -40.35 31.16 -27.11
C ARG A 347 -39.90 31.77 -25.78
N ARG A 348 -38.71 32.39 -25.80
CA ARG A 348 -38.19 33.33 -24.80
C ARG A 348 -39.24 34.40 -24.49
N ARG A 349 -39.67 34.48 -23.23
CA ARG A 349 -40.47 35.59 -22.70
C ARG A 349 -39.56 36.49 -21.89
N SER A 350 -39.22 37.61 -22.48
CA SER A 350 -38.48 38.73 -21.90
C SER A 350 -39.29 39.34 -20.76
N VAL A 351 -38.77 39.30 -19.54
CA VAL A 351 -39.23 40.18 -18.45
C VAL A 351 -38.09 41.09 -18.07
N ARG A 352 -38.13 42.29 -18.65
CA ARG A 352 -37.45 43.49 -18.14
C ARG A 352 -38.04 43.81 -16.77
N ARG A 353 -37.22 43.94 -15.72
CA ARG A 353 -37.58 44.78 -14.57
C ARG A 353 -36.38 45.55 -14.04
N ALA A 354 -36.50 46.86 -14.26
CA ALA A 354 -35.88 48.05 -13.69
C ALA A 354 -34.72 47.89 -12.69
N LEU A 355 -33.60 48.48 -13.11
CA LEU A 355 -32.53 49.02 -12.28
C LEU A 355 -33.05 50.27 -11.54
N THR A 356 -32.87 50.31 -10.21
CA THR A 356 -32.78 51.55 -9.44
C THR A 356 -31.41 51.60 -8.81
N ALA A 357 -30.69 52.68 -9.14
CA ALA A 357 -29.35 52.99 -8.72
C ALA A 357 -29.30 53.40 -7.24
N SER A 358 -28.30 52.88 -6.51
CA SER A 358 -27.75 53.55 -5.33
C SER A 358 -26.23 53.61 -5.47
N ALA A 359 -25.73 54.84 -5.39
CA ALA A 359 -24.34 55.24 -5.46
C ALA A 359 -23.58 54.90 -4.15
N PRO A 360 -22.23 54.97 -4.15
CA PRO A 360 -21.37 54.30 -3.18
C PRO A 360 -21.06 55.20 -1.95
N PRO A 361 -20.74 54.62 -0.78
CA PRO A 361 -20.06 55.35 0.27
C PRO A 361 -18.53 55.36 0.05
N ALA A 362 -17.96 56.55 0.24
CA ALA A 362 -16.55 56.91 0.16
C ALA A 362 -15.73 56.37 1.38
N PRO A 363 -14.39 56.46 1.35
CA PRO A 363 -13.48 55.64 2.14
C PRO A 363 -13.22 56.22 3.53
N ALA A 364 -13.05 55.35 4.53
CA ALA A 364 -12.54 55.71 5.85
C ALA A 364 -11.07 55.27 5.99
N GLU A 365 -10.26 56.24 6.35
CA GLU A 365 -8.81 56.21 6.60
C GLU A 365 -8.43 55.58 7.97
N PRO A 366 -7.13 55.43 8.30
CA PRO A 366 -6.56 54.25 8.94
C PRO A 366 -6.56 54.32 10.48
N VAL A 367 -6.63 53.15 11.13
CA VAL A 367 -6.43 53.00 12.58
C VAL A 367 -5.00 52.55 12.86
N ALA A 368 -4.41 53.25 13.83
CA ALA A 368 -3.02 53.28 14.24
C ALA A 368 -2.40 51.93 14.64
N ALA A 369 -1.09 51.84 14.36
CA ALA A 369 -0.18 50.82 14.84
C ALA A 369 -0.01 50.90 16.37
N GLY A 370 -0.29 49.78 17.05
CA GLY A 370 0.03 49.56 18.45
C GLY A 370 1.34 48.78 18.59
N THR A 371 2.31 49.39 19.25
CA THR A 371 3.59 48.81 19.73
C THR A 371 3.35 47.57 20.61
N PRO A 372 4.17 46.50 20.51
CA PRO A 372 4.05 45.33 21.38
C PRO A 372 4.75 45.57 22.73
N ARG A 373 4.09 45.16 23.83
CA ARG A 373 4.68 45.03 25.16
C ARG A 373 5.12 43.58 25.39
N PRO A 374 6.26 43.32 26.06
CA PRO A 374 6.71 41.97 26.37
C PRO A 374 6.03 41.50 27.67
N GLY A 375 5.35 40.36 27.59
CA GLY A 375 4.72 39.70 28.72
C GLY A 375 5.04 38.21 28.66
N SER A 376 6.04 37.81 29.43
CA SER A 376 6.34 36.44 29.81
C SER A 376 5.10 35.82 30.47
N ASP A 377 4.59 34.73 29.91
CA ASP A 377 3.88 33.72 30.68
C ASP A 377 4.08 32.34 30.05
N ALA A 378 4.28 31.37 30.94
CA ALA A 378 4.73 30.03 30.69
C ALA A 378 3.82 29.27 29.71
N SER A 379 4.40 28.78 28.62
CA SER A 379 3.76 27.83 27.72
C SER A 379 3.71 26.45 28.38
N THR A 380 2.57 26.14 28.98
CA THR A 380 2.12 24.76 29.15
C THR A 380 1.77 24.24 27.76
N GLU A 381 2.64 23.42 27.16
CA GLU A 381 2.35 22.77 25.88
C GLU A 381 1.09 21.90 26.03
N PRO A 382 0.00 22.17 25.28
CA PRO A 382 -1.06 21.19 25.15
C PRO A 382 -0.49 20.04 24.30
N GLU A 383 -0.68 18.80 24.76
CA GLU A 383 -0.38 17.59 23.99
C GLU A 383 -1.01 17.70 22.60
N THR A 384 -0.20 18.09 21.62
CA THR A 384 -0.56 18.14 20.21
C THR A 384 -0.77 16.71 19.73
N GLY A 385 -2.03 16.36 19.48
CA GLY A 385 -2.37 15.21 18.65
C GLY A 385 -1.64 15.28 17.29
N PRO A 386 -1.47 14.14 16.60
CA PRO A 386 -0.74 14.11 15.33
C PRO A 386 -1.37 15.08 14.33
N ASP A 387 -0.57 16.02 13.84
CA ASP A 387 -0.97 16.99 12.81
C ASP A 387 -1.41 16.23 11.54
N PRO A 388 -2.71 16.25 11.18
CA PRO A 388 -3.26 15.44 10.09
C PRO A 388 -2.78 15.89 8.70
N ASN A 389 -2.02 16.99 8.59
CA ASN A 389 -1.69 17.62 7.31
C ASN A 389 -0.25 17.40 6.82
N ARG A 390 0.61 16.65 7.53
CA ARG A 390 2.05 16.53 7.18
C ARG A 390 2.33 15.96 5.78
N ASN A 391 1.40 15.23 5.20
CA ASN A 391 1.57 14.62 3.88
C ASN A 391 0.62 15.20 2.83
N SER A 392 0.34 16.50 2.91
CA SER A 392 -0.48 17.17 1.91
C SER A 392 0.18 18.46 1.41
N LEU A 393 0.00 18.75 0.12
CA LEU A 393 0.44 19.99 -0.51
C LEU A 393 -0.60 20.53 -1.48
N GLN A 394 -0.65 21.84 -1.63
CA GLN A 394 -1.43 22.54 -2.64
C GLN A 394 -0.56 22.79 -3.86
N THR A 395 -1.12 22.68 -5.06
CA THR A 395 -0.40 22.88 -6.33
C THR A 395 -1.29 23.60 -7.34
N GLY A 396 -0.67 24.42 -8.18
CA GLY A 396 -1.30 25.00 -9.38
C GLY A 396 -1.23 24.08 -10.60
N GLN A 397 -0.43 23.01 -10.52
CA GLN A 397 -0.05 22.16 -11.63
C GLN A 397 -0.38 20.68 -11.41
N GLY A 398 -1.50 20.38 -10.75
CA GLY A 398 -1.98 19.01 -10.48
C GLY A 398 -2.17 18.15 -11.73
N GLY A 399 -2.36 18.78 -12.91
CA GLY A 399 -2.45 18.08 -14.19
C GLY A 399 -1.16 17.35 -14.59
N LEU A 400 -0.04 17.58 -13.90
CA LEU A 400 1.19 16.80 -14.04
C LEU A 400 0.93 15.29 -13.89
N PHE A 401 0.05 14.88 -12.97
CA PHE A 401 -0.23 13.46 -12.76
C PHE A 401 -1.04 12.81 -13.89
N TYR A 402 -1.67 13.59 -14.78
CA TYR A 402 -2.27 13.04 -16.01
C TYR A 402 -1.21 12.45 -16.95
N LEU A 403 0.05 12.88 -16.83
CA LEU A 403 1.16 12.33 -17.59
C LEU A 403 1.44 10.86 -17.24
N ILE A 404 0.94 10.35 -16.11
CA ILE A 404 0.98 8.91 -15.80
C ILE A 404 0.20 8.13 -16.87
N ASN A 405 -1.01 8.57 -17.19
CA ASN A 405 -1.83 7.91 -18.22
C ASN A 405 -1.26 8.09 -19.63
N VAL A 406 -0.53 9.19 -19.87
CA VAL A 406 0.26 9.38 -21.10
C VAL A 406 1.36 8.32 -21.19
N LEU A 407 2.14 8.15 -20.11
CA LEU A 407 3.24 7.18 -20.05
C LEU A 407 2.75 5.71 -20.12
N GLU A 408 1.58 5.42 -19.57
CA GLU A 408 0.94 4.08 -19.63
C GLU A 408 0.26 3.78 -20.96
N HIS A 409 0.11 4.76 -21.86
CA HIS A 409 -0.50 4.51 -23.16
C HIS A 409 0.35 3.49 -23.96
N PRO A 410 -0.24 2.42 -24.54
CA PRO A 410 0.53 1.30 -25.11
C PRO A 410 1.56 1.69 -26.17
N GLN A 411 1.25 2.68 -27.02
CA GLN A 411 2.19 3.16 -28.04
C GLN A 411 3.39 3.89 -27.44
N ILE A 412 3.17 4.63 -26.35
CA ILE A 412 4.20 5.41 -25.67
C ILE A 412 5.08 4.49 -24.83
N ARG A 413 4.46 3.60 -24.06
CA ARG A 413 5.14 2.57 -23.29
C ARG A 413 6.07 1.70 -24.14
N ARG A 414 5.62 1.31 -25.34
CA ARG A 414 6.44 0.56 -26.29
C ARG A 414 7.74 1.30 -26.66
N VAL A 415 7.70 2.62 -26.83
CA VAL A 415 8.90 3.42 -27.12
C VAL A 415 9.86 3.37 -25.92
N LEU A 416 9.35 3.60 -24.70
CA LEU A 416 10.14 3.56 -23.47
C LEU A 416 10.80 2.20 -23.24
N GLU A 417 10.05 1.11 -23.48
CA GLU A 417 10.54 -0.26 -23.34
C GLU A 417 11.58 -0.64 -24.40
N GLN A 418 11.30 -0.37 -25.69
CA GLN A 418 12.22 -0.68 -26.79
C GLN A 418 13.56 0.04 -26.67
N ARG A 419 13.55 1.24 -26.10
CA ARG A 419 14.75 2.06 -25.89
C ARG A 419 15.38 1.86 -24.52
N GLN A 420 14.83 0.96 -23.70
CA GLN A 420 15.29 0.68 -22.34
C GLN A 420 15.50 1.98 -21.55
N ALA A 421 14.52 2.91 -21.63
CA ALA A 421 14.66 4.26 -21.08
C ALA A 421 15.04 4.27 -19.59
N TRP A 422 14.57 3.25 -18.87
CA TRP A 422 14.88 3.01 -17.47
C TRP A 422 16.38 2.78 -17.18
N GLN A 423 17.19 2.34 -18.15
CA GLN A 423 18.64 2.16 -17.91
C GLN A 423 19.37 3.49 -17.81
N VAL A 424 18.91 4.50 -18.56
CA VAL A 424 19.50 5.85 -18.58
C VAL A 424 18.89 6.71 -17.48
N LEU A 425 17.57 6.67 -17.34
CA LEU A 425 16.82 7.41 -16.32
C LEU A 425 15.96 6.44 -15.50
N PRO A 426 16.53 5.75 -14.49
CA PRO A 426 15.86 4.72 -13.69
C PRO A 426 14.98 5.29 -12.58
N ASP A 427 14.24 6.35 -12.87
CA ASP A 427 13.37 7.01 -11.90
C ASP A 427 12.12 7.56 -12.58
N GLY A 428 10.96 7.04 -12.17
CA GLY A 428 9.66 7.44 -12.70
C GLY A 428 9.26 8.87 -12.39
N TRP A 429 9.67 9.39 -11.23
CA TRP A 429 9.40 10.77 -10.85
C TRP A 429 10.18 11.73 -11.74
N LEU A 430 11.40 11.36 -12.12
CA LEU A 430 12.19 12.13 -13.09
C LEU A 430 11.59 12.05 -14.51
N TRP A 431 10.88 10.97 -14.87
CA TRP A 431 10.13 10.94 -16.14
C TRP A 431 9.00 11.95 -16.16
N LEU A 432 8.22 12.02 -15.08
CA LEU A 432 7.16 13.02 -14.92
C LEU A 432 7.73 14.43 -14.96
N TYR A 433 8.84 14.66 -14.26
CA TYR A 433 9.55 15.94 -14.30
C TYR A 433 9.94 16.32 -15.73
N ARG A 434 10.65 15.44 -16.43
CA ARG A 434 11.18 15.71 -17.78
C ARG A 434 10.06 15.95 -18.80
N LEU A 435 8.97 15.19 -18.75
CA LEU A 435 7.80 15.46 -19.60
C LEU A 435 7.04 16.73 -19.20
N GLY A 436 6.94 17.02 -17.89
CA GLY A 436 6.35 18.26 -17.40
C GLY A 436 7.08 19.49 -17.91
N ARG A 437 8.42 19.45 -17.97
CA ARG A 437 9.25 20.54 -18.52
C ARG A 437 8.93 20.87 -19.98
N GLU A 438 8.50 19.89 -20.79
CA GLU A 438 8.03 20.10 -22.17
C GLU A 438 6.65 20.77 -22.25
N LEU A 439 5.96 20.91 -21.12
CA LEU A 439 4.66 21.55 -20.96
C LEU A 439 4.72 22.75 -20.01
N ASP A 440 5.89 23.39 -19.90
CA ASP A 440 6.14 24.56 -19.05
C ASP A 440 5.84 24.32 -17.55
N PHE A 441 6.16 23.13 -17.03
CA PHE A 441 6.09 22.84 -15.60
C PHE A 441 6.90 23.87 -14.78
N ASP A 442 6.24 24.52 -13.83
CA ASP A 442 6.80 25.61 -13.02
C ASP A 442 7.67 25.01 -11.91
N ARG A 443 8.91 25.50 -11.81
CA ARG A 443 9.88 25.02 -10.82
C ARG A 443 9.56 25.52 -9.42
N GLU A 444 8.84 26.63 -9.32
CA GLU A 444 8.41 27.21 -8.05
C GLU A 444 7.13 26.55 -7.52
N ASP A 445 6.46 25.70 -8.33
CA ASP A 445 5.31 24.93 -7.85
C ASP A 445 5.76 23.93 -6.76
N PRO A 446 4.98 23.76 -5.67
CA PRO A 446 5.29 22.79 -4.62
C PRO A 446 5.51 21.34 -5.11
N LEU A 447 4.97 20.98 -6.28
CA LEU A 447 5.25 19.68 -6.89
C LEU A 447 6.73 19.47 -7.24
N ALA A 448 7.50 20.51 -7.53
CA ALA A 448 8.94 20.36 -7.81
C ALA A 448 9.68 19.80 -6.59
N HIS A 449 9.39 20.34 -5.41
CA HIS A 449 9.94 19.85 -4.14
C HIS A 449 9.50 18.41 -3.86
N PHE A 450 8.22 18.11 -4.13
CA PHE A 450 7.69 16.76 -3.97
C PHE A 450 8.39 15.74 -4.89
N LEU A 451 8.53 16.04 -6.18
CA LEU A 451 9.22 15.17 -7.14
C LEU A 451 10.69 14.95 -6.76
N ALA A 452 11.38 16.01 -6.32
CA ALA A 452 12.76 15.92 -5.85
C ALA A 452 12.87 14.98 -4.65
N GLY A 453 12.01 15.14 -3.64
CA GLY A 453 11.97 14.27 -2.48
C GLY A 453 11.68 12.80 -2.84
N GLN A 454 10.74 12.55 -3.75
CA GLN A 454 10.45 11.19 -4.22
C GLN A 454 11.59 10.57 -5.03
N ALA A 455 12.34 11.38 -5.78
CA ALA A 455 13.55 10.95 -6.49
C ALA A 455 14.80 10.83 -5.58
N GLY A 456 14.65 11.05 -4.26
CA GLY A 456 15.75 10.98 -3.30
C GLY A 456 16.72 12.18 -3.37
N LEU A 457 16.31 13.28 -4.00
CA LEU A 457 17.08 14.52 -4.08
C LEU A 457 16.72 15.42 -2.89
N SER A 458 17.74 16.05 -2.29
CA SER A 458 17.53 16.96 -1.14
C SER A 458 17.08 18.37 -1.54
N ASP A 459 17.26 18.75 -2.80
CA ASP A 459 16.98 20.09 -3.34
C ASP A 459 16.26 19.97 -4.69
N PRO A 460 15.11 20.65 -4.89
CA PRO A 460 14.45 20.71 -6.20
C PRO A 460 15.33 21.26 -7.32
N ALA A 461 16.30 22.13 -7.03
CA ALA A 461 17.21 22.62 -8.07
C ALA A 461 18.06 21.49 -8.69
N ALA A 462 18.27 20.39 -7.96
CA ALA A 462 18.98 19.23 -8.47
C ALA A 462 18.22 18.48 -9.57
N LEU A 463 16.90 18.68 -9.70
CA LEU A 463 16.10 18.10 -10.79
C LEU A 463 16.58 18.56 -12.17
N GLU A 464 17.16 19.76 -12.27
CA GLU A 464 17.73 20.26 -13.52
C GLU A 464 18.91 19.42 -14.00
N ASN A 465 19.73 18.97 -13.06
CA ASN A 465 20.92 18.17 -13.33
C ASN A 465 20.62 16.68 -13.56
N ALA A 466 19.36 16.26 -13.43
CA ALA A 466 18.97 14.89 -13.74
C ALA A 466 19.33 14.55 -15.20
N PRO A 467 19.51 13.27 -15.57
CA PRO A 467 19.63 12.92 -16.98
C PRO A 467 18.36 13.33 -17.77
N GLU A 468 18.53 13.65 -19.05
CA GLU A 468 17.39 13.82 -19.95
C GLU A 468 16.67 12.48 -20.17
N LEU A 469 15.38 12.55 -20.49
CA LEU A 469 14.64 11.36 -20.87
C LEU A 469 15.15 10.88 -22.25
N PRO A 470 15.68 9.65 -22.37
CA PRO A 470 16.29 9.20 -23.61
C PRO A 470 15.25 9.15 -24.73
N HIS A 471 15.66 9.55 -25.94
CA HIS A 471 14.80 9.63 -27.13
C HIS A 471 13.56 10.54 -26.95
N LEU A 472 13.67 11.59 -26.12
CA LEU A 472 12.59 12.54 -25.86
C LEU A 472 11.88 13.02 -27.13
N ARG A 473 12.63 13.34 -28.20
CA ARG A 473 12.05 13.79 -29.47
C ARG A 473 11.11 12.76 -30.13
N GLU A 474 11.51 11.49 -30.16
CA GLU A 474 10.67 10.40 -30.71
C GLU A 474 9.44 10.19 -29.84
N LEU A 475 9.63 10.22 -28.51
CA LEU A 475 8.55 10.09 -27.54
C LEU A 475 7.53 11.22 -27.70
N LEU A 476 7.97 12.48 -27.75
CA LEU A 476 7.11 13.65 -27.94
C LEU A 476 6.37 13.59 -29.28
N ALA A 477 7.03 13.15 -30.35
CA ALA A 477 6.36 12.97 -31.64
C ALA A 477 5.19 11.98 -31.55
N GLN A 478 5.33 10.90 -30.76
CA GLN A 478 4.23 9.96 -30.52
C GLN A 478 3.14 10.55 -29.62
N ILE A 479 3.53 11.23 -28.54
CA ILE A 479 2.59 11.88 -27.61
C ILE A 479 1.73 12.91 -28.36
N VAL A 480 2.34 13.81 -29.12
CA VAL A 480 1.65 14.84 -29.91
C VAL A 480 0.74 14.20 -30.96
N ARG A 481 1.16 13.10 -31.59
CA ARG A 481 0.32 12.37 -32.55
C ARG A 481 -0.97 11.82 -31.91
N VAL A 482 -0.86 11.30 -30.69
CA VAL A 482 -1.98 10.69 -29.95
C VAL A 482 -2.90 11.75 -29.36
N TYR A 483 -2.35 12.73 -28.65
CA TYR A 483 -3.13 13.68 -27.85
C TYR A 483 -3.38 15.03 -28.54
N ARG A 484 -2.65 15.33 -29.61
CA ARG A 484 -2.84 16.53 -30.46
C ARG A 484 -2.89 17.81 -29.63
N GLU A 485 -3.98 18.57 -29.76
CA GLU A 485 -4.22 19.85 -29.08
C GLU A 485 -4.27 19.72 -27.55
N LEU A 486 -4.50 18.52 -27.00
CA LEU A 486 -4.45 18.30 -25.55
C LEU A 486 -3.02 18.41 -25.00
N TRP A 487 -2.00 18.18 -25.83
CA TRP A 487 -0.60 18.33 -25.44
C TRP A 487 -0.19 19.81 -25.48
N SER A 488 -0.57 20.54 -24.44
CA SER A 488 -0.26 21.96 -24.26
C SER A 488 -0.01 22.27 -22.78
N PRO A 489 0.66 23.39 -22.43
CA PRO A 489 0.90 23.77 -21.03
C PRO A 489 -0.38 23.82 -20.18
N GLY A 490 -1.51 24.14 -20.81
CA GLY A 490 -2.81 24.11 -20.16
C GLY A 490 -3.23 22.74 -19.63
N LEU A 491 -2.61 21.63 -20.06
CA LEU A 491 -2.83 20.30 -19.50
C LEU A 491 -2.38 20.22 -18.04
N LEU A 492 -1.28 20.89 -17.69
CA LEU A 492 -0.74 20.90 -16.33
C LEU A 492 -1.52 21.83 -15.41
N ALA A 493 -1.99 22.97 -15.94
CA ALA A 493 -2.61 24.08 -15.21
C ALA A 493 -3.97 23.71 -14.58
N VAL A 494 -3.92 22.88 -13.55
CA VAL A 494 -5.05 22.39 -12.78
C VAL A 494 -4.72 22.56 -11.31
N ARG A 495 -5.46 23.43 -10.63
CA ARG A 495 -5.32 23.58 -9.18
C ARG A 495 -5.81 22.32 -8.49
N GLY A 496 -5.04 21.86 -7.49
CA GLY A 496 -5.39 20.67 -6.74
C GLY A 496 -4.62 20.58 -5.43
N ARG A 497 -5.05 19.62 -4.62
CA ARG A 497 -4.38 19.22 -3.39
C ARG A 497 -3.91 17.78 -3.54
N LEU A 498 -2.61 17.56 -3.43
CA LEU A 498 -2.05 16.21 -3.38
C LEU A 498 -1.98 15.77 -1.92
N VAL A 499 -2.54 14.61 -1.61
CA VAL A 499 -2.34 13.87 -0.35
C VAL A 499 -1.52 12.63 -0.68
N HIS A 500 -0.46 12.36 0.08
CA HIS A 500 0.43 11.24 -0.22
C HIS A 500 0.80 10.40 1.01
N THR A 501 1.16 9.15 0.77
CA THR A 501 1.77 8.24 1.76
C THR A 501 2.86 7.44 1.07
N GLU A 502 3.49 6.52 1.79
CA GLU A 502 4.44 5.56 1.23
C GLU A 502 3.81 4.60 0.21
N SER A 503 2.49 4.58 0.06
CA SER A 503 1.83 3.71 -0.92
C SER A 503 0.79 4.38 -1.81
N HIS A 504 0.28 5.57 -1.46
CA HIS A 504 -0.82 6.21 -2.18
C HIS A 504 -0.49 7.66 -2.55
N LEU A 505 -1.04 8.10 -3.68
CA LEU A 505 -1.12 9.49 -4.15
C LEU A 505 -2.58 9.77 -4.49
N ASP A 506 -3.23 10.57 -3.66
CA ASP A 506 -4.60 11.00 -3.88
C ASP A 506 -4.59 12.49 -4.27
N LEU A 507 -4.87 12.74 -5.55
CA LEU A 507 -4.96 14.10 -6.08
C LEU A 507 -6.43 14.55 -6.04
N HIS A 508 -6.71 15.45 -5.11
CA HIS A 508 -7.99 16.10 -4.97
C HIS A 508 -8.09 17.30 -5.90
N LEU A 509 -9.12 17.29 -6.73
CA LEU A 509 -9.38 18.28 -7.77
C LEU A 509 -10.80 18.85 -7.56
N PRO A 510 -11.01 20.15 -7.75
CA PRO A 510 -12.34 20.72 -7.67
C PRO A 510 -13.16 20.21 -8.86
N LEU A 511 -14.44 19.89 -8.66
CA LEU A 511 -15.32 19.37 -9.70
C LEU A 511 -15.34 20.23 -10.99
N PRO A 512 -15.31 21.58 -10.92
CA PRO A 512 -15.18 22.43 -12.11
C PRO A 512 -13.89 22.25 -12.92
N ALA A 513 -12.85 21.60 -12.38
CA ALA A 513 -11.62 21.30 -13.11
C ALA A 513 -11.77 20.15 -14.13
N VAL A 514 -12.90 19.43 -14.14
CA VAL A 514 -13.17 18.39 -15.13
C VAL A 514 -13.21 19.01 -16.53
N ARG A 515 -12.31 18.54 -17.39
CA ARG A 515 -12.24 18.94 -18.81
C ARG A 515 -12.67 17.76 -19.67
N LEU A 516 -13.83 17.88 -20.34
CA LEU A 516 -14.37 16.80 -21.19
C LEU A 516 -13.34 16.23 -22.19
N PRO A 517 -12.51 17.03 -22.88
CA PRO A 517 -11.51 16.49 -23.79
C PRO A 517 -10.45 15.63 -23.09
N VAL A 518 -10.04 15.99 -21.87
CA VAL A 518 -9.09 15.22 -21.04
C VAL A 518 -9.71 13.90 -20.61
N ARG A 519 -10.99 13.92 -20.19
CA ARG A 519 -11.76 12.73 -19.81
C ARG A 519 -11.99 11.77 -20.97
N LEU A 520 -12.34 12.28 -22.13
CA LEU A 520 -12.52 11.47 -23.35
C LEU A 520 -11.21 10.81 -23.80
N ALA A 521 -10.07 11.46 -23.54
CA ALA A 521 -8.74 10.90 -23.77
C ALA A 521 -8.28 9.92 -22.66
N GLY A 522 -9.06 9.75 -21.59
CA GLY A 522 -8.75 8.88 -20.47
C GLY A 522 -7.61 9.37 -19.57
N LEU A 523 -7.21 10.65 -19.69
CA LEU A 523 -6.03 11.19 -19.00
C LEU A 523 -6.26 11.42 -17.50
N ASP A 524 -7.50 11.63 -17.08
CA ASP A 524 -7.91 11.82 -15.70
C ASP A 524 -8.68 10.61 -15.12
N VAL A 525 -8.48 9.42 -15.70
CA VAL A 525 -8.95 8.15 -15.16
C VAL A 525 -7.97 7.67 -14.09
N ASN A 526 -8.47 7.15 -12.96
CA ASN A 526 -7.64 6.61 -11.89
C ASN A 526 -6.69 5.53 -12.42
N PRO A 527 -5.36 5.76 -12.38
CA PRO A 527 -4.39 4.76 -12.83
C PRO A 527 -4.43 3.49 -11.96
N GLY A 528 -4.81 3.64 -10.68
CA GLY A 528 -4.66 2.58 -9.70
C GLY A 528 -3.18 2.37 -9.38
N TRP A 529 -2.75 1.11 -9.27
CA TRP A 529 -1.34 0.80 -9.00
C TRP A 529 -0.45 1.11 -10.21
N VAL A 530 0.55 1.97 -10.02
CA VAL A 530 1.54 2.37 -11.03
C VAL A 530 2.89 1.72 -10.68
N PRO A 531 3.27 0.60 -11.34
CA PRO A 531 4.41 -0.21 -10.90
C PRO A 531 5.74 0.54 -10.89
N TRP A 532 5.95 1.45 -11.84
CA TRP A 532 7.19 2.22 -11.95
C TRP A 532 7.25 3.43 -11.02
N LEU A 533 6.15 3.78 -10.34
CA LEU A 533 6.14 4.72 -9.20
C LEU A 533 6.09 4.00 -7.85
N GLY A 534 5.70 2.73 -7.81
CA GLY A 534 5.50 2.01 -6.54
C GLY A 534 4.38 2.63 -5.69
N ARG A 535 3.37 3.23 -6.34
CA ARG A 535 2.25 3.93 -5.69
C ARG A 535 0.92 3.58 -6.35
N VAL A 536 -0.14 3.59 -5.55
CA VAL A 536 -1.52 3.71 -6.04
C VAL A 536 -1.83 5.18 -6.27
N VAL A 537 -2.36 5.51 -7.44
CA VAL A 537 -2.73 6.89 -7.80
C VAL A 537 -4.23 6.98 -8.02
N THR A 538 -4.84 7.98 -7.39
CA THR A 538 -6.28 8.26 -7.46
C THR A 538 -6.51 9.74 -7.77
N PHE A 539 -7.42 10.01 -8.71
CA PHE A 539 -7.99 11.33 -8.95
C PHE A 539 -9.36 11.42 -8.27
N ILE A 540 -9.50 12.38 -7.37
CA ILE A 540 -10.70 12.58 -6.58
C ILE A 540 -11.29 13.94 -6.95
N TYR A 541 -12.43 13.92 -7.63
CA TYR A 541 -13.17 15.12 -7.97
C TYR A 541 -14.28 15.33 -6.95
N SER A 542 -14.23 16.45 -6.22
CA SER A 542 -15.25 16.81 -5.24
C SER A 542 -15.74 18.24 -5.46
N GLU A 543 -16.95 18.54 -5.02
CA GLU A 543 -17.36 19.93 -4.82
C GLU A 543 -16.34 20.57 -3.86
N ALA A 544 -15.84 21.76 -4.20
CA ALA A 544 -14.81 22.40 -3.39
C ALA A 544 -15.40 22.70 -2.00
N GLU A 545 -14.68 22.32 -0.94
CA GLU A 545 -14.91 22.90 0.38
C GLU A 545 -14.53 24.39 0.27
N GLU A 546 -15.51 25.28 0.36
CA GLU A 546 -15.28 26.74 0.42
C GLU A 546 -14.38 27.14 1.59
#